data_AF-A0A821ZBJ2-F1
#
_entry.id   AF-A0A821ZBJ2-F1
#
_cell.length_a   1.000
_cell.length_b   1.000
_cell.length_c   1.000
_cell.angle_alpha   90.00
_cell.angle_beta   90.00
_cell.angle_gamma   90.00
#
_symmetry.space_group_name_H-M   'P 1'
#
loop_
_entity.id
_entity.type
_entity.pdbx_description
1 polymer ?
#
loop_
_entity_poly.entity_id
_entity_poly.type
_entity_poly.pdbx_seq_one_letter_code
_entity_poly.pdbx_strand_id
1 'polypeptide(L)'
;CRFPQLSLNNKGLDFTISKALQPICRSWFYPIEIDNYKIRLILPYLNCTAIFYIGEGDKEYEKVPIKLLYNVNILLLSDYFTVQCEDKTKNKVYPNLPYASIHYSPNIRKRLENIKITEDDFNVLILGLDSVSRLQFERMLPQTFDYVTKELDGIVLK
;
A
#
# COMPACT_ATOMS: atom_id res chain seq x y z
N CYS A 1 -11.77 -8.17 -3.55
CA CYS A 1 -10.83 -7.64 -2.54
C CYS A 1 -11.44 -6.36 -1.99
N ARG A 2 -11.46 -6.16 -0.66
CA ARG A 2 -11.95 -4.89 -0.10
C ARG A 2 -10.73 -4.07 0.26
N PHE A 3 -10.50 -2.98 -0.46
CA PHE A 3 -9.51 -1.98 -0.08
C PHE A 3 -9.85 -1.47 1.32
N PRO A 4 -8.83 -1.17 2.16
CA PRO A 4 -9.07 -0.59 3.48
C PRO A 4 -9.91 0.68 3.32
N GLN A 5 -11.03 0.74 4.04
CA GLN A 5 -11.88 1.93 4.06
C GLN A 5 -11.17 3.00 4.89
N LEU A 6 -10.83 4.11 4.26
CA LEU A 6 -10.37 5.31 4.96
C LEU A 6 -11.56 5.94 5.68
N SER A 7 -11.48 6.03 7.01
CA SER A 7 -12.48 6.75 7.80
C SER A 7 -12.07 8.22 7.84
N LEU A 8 -12.76 9.06 7.07
CA LEU A 8 -12.62 10.51 7.13
C LEU A 8 -13.46 11.02 8.31
N ASN A 9 -12.87 11.15 9.50
CA ASN A 9 -13.49 11.88 10.60
C ASN A 9 -12.97 13.32 10.61
N ASN A 10 -13.72 14.26 11.22
CA ASN A 10 -13.39 15.70 11.34
C ASN A 10 -12.09 16.02 12.11
N LYS A 11 -11.27 15.02 12.43
CA LYS A 11 -9.94 15.16 13.06
C LYS A 11 -8.78 14.88 12.09
N GLY A 12 -9.05 14.78 10.80
CA GLY A 12 -8.07 14.40 9.79
C GLY A 12 -7.99 12.88 9.56
N LEU A 13 -7.15 12.48 8.62
CA LEU A 13 -6.81 11.08 8.38
C LEU A 13 -5.96 10.59 9.56
N ASP A 14 -6.60 9.90 10.50
CA ASP A 14 -5.93 9.28 11.64
C ASP A 14 -5.15 8.05 11.14
N PHE A 15 -3.97 8.28 10.55
CA PHE A 15 -2.99 7.23 10.21
C PHE A 15 -2.42 6.69 11.52
N THR A 16 -3.22 5.87 12.18
CA THR A 16 -2.83 5.16 13.41
C THR A 16 -1.51 4.44 13.17
N ILE A 17 -0.49 4.86 13.92
CA ILE A 17 0.80 4.18 14.02
C ILE A 17 0.51 2.74 14.45
N SER A 18 0.99 1.78 13.66
CA SER A 18 0.89 0.32 13.88
C SER A 18 -0.52 -0.28 13.77
N LYS A 19 -0.98 -0.55 12.54
CA LYS A 19 -1.92 -1.67 12.31
C LYS A 19 -1.22 -2.71 11.44
N ALA A 20 -1.31 -3.97 11.86
CA ALA A 20 -0.90 -5.10 11.05
C ALA A 20 -1.57 -5.00 9.68
N LEU A 21 -0.77 -4.84 8.63
CA LEU A 21 -1.27 -4.72 7.27
C LEU A 21 -1.84 -6.07 6.85
N GLN A 22 -3.16 -6.11 6.63
CA GLN A 22 -3.82 -7.27 6.05
C GLN A 22 -3.47 -7.37 4.57
N PRO A 23 -3.42 -8.59 3.99
CA PRO A 23 -3.32 -8.74 2.54
C PRO A 23 -4.42 -7.94 1.85
N ILE A 24 -4.11 -7.40 0.65
CA ILE A 24 -4.99 -6.50 -0.12
C ILE A 24 -6.38 -7.13 -0.36
N CYS A 25 -6.42 -8.46 -0.42
CA CYS A 25 -7.64 -9.23 -0.45
C CYS A 25 -7.91 -9.82 0.94
N ARG A 26 -9.08 -9.48 1.54
CA ARG A 26 -9.60 -10.11 2.77
C ARG A 26 -9.52 -11.63 2.65
N SER A 27 -8.43 -12.18 3.18
CA SER A 27 -8.15 -13.59 3.30
C SER A 27 -8.08 -13.86 4.79
N TRP A 28 -8.77 -14.91 5.24
CA TRP A 28 -8.64 -15.41 6.61
C TRP A 28 -7.25 -16.03 6.87
N PHE A 29 -6.44 -16.11 5.81
CA PHE A 29 -5.08 -16.63 5.81
C PHE A 29 -4.09 -15.48 5.60
N TYR A 30 -3.34 -15.16 6.65
CA TYR A 30 -2.29 -14.14 6.71
C TYR A 30 -1.02 -14.77 7.31
N PRO A 31 -0.18 -15.40 6.48
CA PRO A 31 0.99 -16.14 6.97
C PRO A 31 2.14 -15.24 7.43
N ILE A 32 2.06 -13.94 7.17
CA ILE A 32 3.13 -12.99 7.48
C ILE A 32 2.60 -11.80 8.29
N GLU A 33 3.51 -11.19 9.03
CA GLU A 33 3.32 -9.93 9.72
C GLU A 33 4.31 -8.90 9.18
N ILE A 34 3.85 -7.65 9.08
CA ILE A 34 4.66 -6.52 8.63
C ILE A 34 4.78 -5.54 9.80
N ASP A 35 6.01 -5.27 10.22
CA ASP A 35 6.33 -4.31 11.26
C ASP A 35 7.61 -3.54 10.91
N ASN A 36 7.57 -2.21 11.06
CA ASN A 36 8.70 -1.30 10.87
C ASN A 36 9.57 -1.63 9.64
N TYR A 37 8.96 -1.65 8.45
CA TYR A 37 9.59 -1.95 7.16
C TYR A 37 10.16 -3.38 7.03
N LYS A 38 9.76 -4.29 7.92
CA LYS A 38 10.20 -5.69 7.94
C LYS A 38 9.01 -6.62 7.83
N ILE A 39 9.27 -7.80 7.27
CA ILE A 39 8.32 -8.90 7.20
C ILE A 39 8.84 -10.09 7.97
N ARG A 40 7.92 -10.83 8.61
CA ARG A 40 8.23 -12.11 9.25
C ARG A 40 7.13 -13.12 9.00
N LEU A 41 7.51 -14.39 8.87
CA LEU A 41 6.59 -15.52 8.83
C LEU A 41 6.13 -15.87 10.24
N ILE A 42 4.82 -15.89 10.47
CA ILE A 42 4.23 -16.15 11.79
C ILE A 42 3.72 -17.59 11.97
N LEU A 43 3.65 -18.37 10.89
CA LEU A 43 3.17 -19.76 10.91
C LEU A 43 4.34 -20.73 10.64
N PRO A 44 4.78 -21.54 11.62
CA PRO A 44 6.00 -22.36 11.51
C PRO A 44 5.85 -23.57 10.56
N TYR A 45 4.63 -24.06 10.38
CA TYR A 45 4.31 -25.20 9.52
C TYR A 45 4.28 -24.86 8.03
N LEU A 46 4.45 -23.58 7.68
CA LEU A 46 4.50 -23.12 6.30
C LEU A 46 5.93 -23.00 5.78
N ASN A 47 6.09 -23.24 4.49
CA ASN A 47 7.21 -22.74 3.69
C ASN A 47 6.67 -21.59 2.85
N CYS A 48 7.16 -20.38 3.06
CA CYS A 48 6.72 -19.21 2.31
C CYS A 48 7.88 -18.56 1.57
N THR A 49 7.61 -18.05 0.38
CA THR A 49 8.53 -17.22 -0.42
C THR A 49 7.84 -15.90 -0.71
N ALA A 50 8.47 -14.79 -0.32
CA ALA A 50 8.06 -13.45 -0.73
C ALA A 50 8.71 -13.13 -2.07
N ILE A 51 7.93 -12.62 -3.02
CA ILE A 51 8.40 -12.17 -4.33
C ILE A 51 8.23 -10.66 -4.36
N PHE A 52 9.36 -9.96 -4.29
CA PHE A 52 9.42 -8.51 -4.41
C PHE A 52 9.50 -8.11 -5.89
N TYR A 53 8.86 -7.01 -6.23
CA TYR A 53 8.84 -6.45 -7.58
C TYR A 53 9.58 -5.12 -7.52
N ILE A 54 10.84 -5.12 -7.95
CA ILE A 54 11.72 -3.96 -7.88
C ILE A 54 11.77 -3.33 -9.26
N GLY A 55 11.41 -2.06 -9.37
CA GLY A 55 11.40 -1.34 -10.63
C GLY A 55 11.60 0.15 -10.41
N GLU A 56 12.14 0.83 -11.41
CA GLU A 56 12.26 2.28 -11.46
C GLU A 56 11.51 2.82 -12.67
N GLY A 57 10.48 3.65 -12.42
CA GLY A 57 9.66 4.25 -13.47
C GLY A 57 8.87 3.22 -14.28
N ASP A 58 8.87 3.39 -15.60
CA ASP A 58 8.10 2.56 -16.54
C ASP A 58 8.86 1.29 -17.00
N LYS A 59 9.98 0.94 -16.35
CA LYS A 59 10.76 -0.25 -16.69
C LYS A 59 10.07 -1.52 -16.20
N GLU A 60 10.37 -2.65 -16.85
CA GLU A 60 9.94 -3.95 -16.35
C GLU A 60 10.47 -4.20 -14.94
N TYR A 61 9.61 -4.71 -14.08
CA TYR A 61 9.96 -5.04 -12.70
C TYR A 61 10.84 -6.29 -12.65
N GLU A 62 11.97 -6.18 -11.96
CA GLU A 62 12.76 -7.34 -11.55
C GLU A 62 12.06 -8.07 -10.41
N LYS A 63 11.91 -9.39 -10.54
CA LYS A 63 11.31 -10.24 -9.51
C LYS A 63 12.39 -10.82 -8.62
N VAL A 64 12.38 -10.44 -7.34
CA VAL A 64 13.36 -10.92 -6.35
C VAL A 64 12.66 -11.85 -5.35
N PRO A 65 12.82 -13.18 -5.48
CA PRO A 65 12.25 -14.14 -4.54
C PRO A 65 13.13 -14.28 -3.28
N ILE A 66 12.53 -14.17 -2.10
CA ILE A 66 13.18 -14.38 -0.80
C ILE A 66 12.38 -15.40 0.00
N LYS A 67 13.05 -16.49 0.40
CA LYS A 67 12.47 -17.48 1.31
C LYS A 67 12.30 -16.89 2.71
N LEU A 68 11.10 -17.01 3.26
CA LEU A 68 10.78 -16.55 4.60
C LEU A 68 11.03 -17.66 5.61
N LEU A 69 11.90 -17.38 6.58
CA LEU A 69 12.12 -18.26 7.72
C LEU A 69 11.18 -17.88 8.86
N TYR A 70 10.75 -18.89 9.63
CA TYR A 70 9.84 -18.68 10.76
C TYR A 70 10.44 -17.70 11.78
N ASN A 71 9.68 -16.66 12.13
CA ASN A 71 10.05 -15.62 13.09
C ASN A 71 11.39 -14.91 12.79
N VAL A 72 11.84 -14.91 11.53
CA VAL A 72 13.01 -14.13 11.08
C VAL A 72 12.52 -12.89 10.36
N ASN A 73 13.07 -11.75 10.76
CA ASN A 73 12.76 -10.46 10.16
C ASN A 73 13.58 -10.25 8.88
N ILE A 74 12.89 -9.91 7.79
CA ILE A 74 13.49 -9.59 6.50
C ILE A 74 13.05 -8.18 6.11
N LEU A 75 13.94 -7.37 5.56
CA LEU A 75 13.60 -6.02 5.10
C LEU A 75 12.69 -6.07 3.87
N LEU A 76 11.70 -5.19 3.83
CA LEU A 76 10.90 -4.93 2.63
C LEU A 76 11.79 -4.31 1.55
N LEU A 77 11.81 -4.92 0.37
CA LEU A 77 12.56 -4.42 -0.78
C LEU A 77 11.71 -3.59 -1.74
N SER A 78 10.38 -3.73 -1.70
CA SER A 78 9.45 -3.01 -2.56
C SER A 78 8.13 -2.75 -1.82
N ASP A 79 7.40 -1.72 -2.25
CA ASP A 79 6.09 -1.37 -1.66
C ASP A 79 5.03 -2.44 -1.95
N TYR A 80 5.13 -3.07 -3.12
CA TYR A 80 4.26 -4.17 -3.51
C TYR A 80 5.04 -5.48 -3.60
N PHE A 81 4.47 -6.55 -3.04
CA PHE A 81 5.05 -7.89 -3.10
C PHE A 81 3.96 -8.96 -3.00
N THR A 82 4.28 -10.18 -3.43
CA THR A 82 3.39 -11.33 -3.24
C THR A 82 4.04 -12.38 -2.35
N VAL A 83 3.22 -13.12 -1.60
CA VAL A 83 3.68 -14.24 -0.78
C VAL A 83 3.05 -15.51 -1.28
N GLN A 84 3.90 -16.48 -1.61
CA GLN A 84 3.49 -17.84 -1.98
C GLN A 84 3.83 -18.76 -0.81
N CYS A 85 2.87 -19.56 -0.36
CA CYS A 85 3.06 -20.47 0.77
C CYS A 85 2.59 -21.89 0.44
N GLU A 86 3.31 -22.87 0.97
CA GLU A 86 2.93 -24.28 0.98
C GLU A 86 2.93 -24.82 2.42
N ASP A 87 2.00 -25.71 2.72
CA ASP A 87 1.93 -26.42 4.00
C ASP A 87 2.86 -27.65 3.96
N LYS A 88 3.89 -27.66 4.81
CA LYS A 88 4.85 -28.78 4.93
C LYS A 88 4.17 -30.09 5.34
N THR A 89 3.07 -30.00 6.07
CA THR A 89 2.42 -31.15 6.70
C THR A 89 1.30 -31.74 5.84
N LYS A 90 0.65 -30.91 5.03
CA LYS A 90 -0.55 -31.29 4.25
C LYS A 90 -0.32 -31.27 2.74
N ASN A 91 0.90 -30.99 2.29
CA ASN A 91 1.27 -30.83 0.89
C ASN A 91 0.29 -29.93 0.11
N LYS A 92 -0.18 -28.87 0.79
CA LYS A 92 -1.23 -27.96 0.30
C LYS A 92 -0.58 -26.65 -0.10
N VAL A 93 -0.75 -26.26 -1.35
CA VAL A 93 -0.32 -24.95 -1.85
C VAL A 93 -1.44 -23.94 -1.62
N TYR A 94 -1.10 -22.81 -1.01
CA TYR A 94 -2.01 -21.68 -0.80
C TYR A 94 -1.96 -20.73 -2.00
N PRO A 95 -3.06 -20.00 -2.27
CA PRO A 95 -3.06 -18.99 -3.32
C PRO A 95 -2.04 -17.88 -3.02
N ASN A 96 -1.49 -17.30 -4.09
CA ASN A 96 -0.58 -16.16 -3.98
C ASN A 96 -1.30 -14.98 -3.32
N LEU A 97 -0.73 -14.48 -2.23
CA LEU A 97 -1.31 -13.37 -1.47
C LEU A 97 -0.59 -12.07 -1.83
N PRO A 98 -1.29 -11.06 -2.36
CA PRO A 98 -0.71 -9.75 -2.61
C PRO A 98 -0.71 -8.89 -1.35
N TYR A 99 0.42 -8.24 -1.09
CA TYR A 99 0.65 -7.32 0.01
C TYR A 99 1.12 -5.97 -0.54
N ALA A 100 0.68 -4.90 0.13
CA ALA A 100 1.19 -3.55 -0.09
C ALA A 100 1.59 -2.95 1.26
N SER A 101 2.79 -2.38 1.33
CA SER A 101 3.32 -1.68 2.48
C SER A 101 4.28 -0.60 2.00
N ILE A 102 4.85 0.16 2.94
CA ILE A 102 5.89 1.16 2.63
C ILE A 102 7.23 0.48 2.89
N HIS A 103 8.11 0.42 1.90
CA HIS A 103 9.49 -0.01 2.09
C HIS A 103 10.35 1.13 2.63
N TYR A 104 11.45 0.78 3.29
CA TYR A 104 12.37 1.80 3.79
C TYR A 104 13.25 2.33 2.65
N SER A 105 13.12 3.62 2.34
CA SER A 105 14.00 4.32 1.40
C SER A 105 14.85 5.37 2.13
N PRO A 106 16.19 5.20 2.22
CA PRO A 106 17.05 6.15 2.91
C PRO A 106 17.10 7.50 2.19
N ASN A 107 17.00 7.53 0.87
CA ASN A 107 17.02 8.75 0.07
C ASN A 107 15.78 9.61 0.35
N ILE A 108 14.60 8.99 0.46
CA ILE A 108 13.36 9.69 0.81
C ILE A 108 13.47 10.23 2.25
N ARG A 109 13.99 9.45 3.20
CA ARG A 109 14.15 9.87 4.60
C ARG A 109 15.10 11.05 4.75
N LYS A 110 16.26 11.01 4.10
CA LYS A 110 17.19 12.16 4.04
C LYS A 110 16.55 13.40 3.43
N ARG A 111 15.71 13.23 2.41
CA ARG A 111 14.95 14.36 1.84
C ARG A 111 13.97 14.93 2.87
N LEU A 112 13.24 14.06 3.59
CA LEU A 112 12.30 14.47 4.64
C LEU A 112 12.97 15.20 5.81
N GLU A 113 14.18 14.80 6.21
CA GLU A 113 14.95 15.47 7.28
C GLU A 113 15.26 16.94 6.96
N ASN A 114 15.36 17.29 5.68
CA ASN A 114 15.66 18.64 5.22
C ASN A 114 14.39 19.48 4.92
N ILE A 115 13.20 18.88 5.02
CA ILE A 115 11.94 19.59 4.83
C ILE A 115 11.49 20.15 6.17
N LYS A 116 11.35 21.48 6.25
CA LYS A 116 10.65 22.11 7.37
C LYS A 116 9.17 21.84 7.18
N ILE A 117 8.61 20.91 7.96
CA ILE A 117 7.18 20.62 7.96
C ILE A 117 6.46 21.86 8.52
N THR A 118 5.75 22.58 7.67
CA THR A 118 4.78 23.60 8.09
C THR A 118 3.39 22.97 8.24
N GLU A 119 2.45 23.63 8.95
CA GLU A 119 1.08 23.09 9.13
C GLU A 119 0.34 22.88 7.79
N ASP A 120 0.82 23.53 6.72
CA ASP A 120 0.28 23.42 5.36
C ASP A 120 0.94 22.30 4.52
N ASP A 121 1.97 21.61 5.04
CA ASP A 121 2.73 20.65 4.26
C ASP A 121 2.14 19.22 4.27
N PHE A 122 1.65 18.83 3.09
CA PHE A 122 1.30 17.48 2.63
C PHE A 122 0.10 16.78 3.29
N ASN A 123 -1.09 17.16 2.83
CA ASN A 123 -2.26 16.28 2.78
C ASN A 123 -2.57 15.92 1.33
N VAL A 124 -2.05 14.78 0.85
CA VAL A 124 -2.49 14.24 -0.46
C VAL A 124 -3.81 13.51 -0.26
N LEU A 125 -4.92 14.16 -0.63
CA LEU A 125 -6.24 13.55 -0.67
C LEU A 125 -6.52 13.02 -2.08
N ILE A 126 -6.50 11.70 -2.25
CA ILE A 126 -6.92 11.04 -3.50
C ILE A 126 -8.39 10.63 -3.34
N LEU A 127 -9.29 11.26 -4.12
CA LEU A 127 -10.70 10.91 -4.18
C LEU A 127 -10.98 10.19 -5.51
N GLY A 128 -11.31 8.90 -5.42
CA GLY A 128 -11.81 8.13 -6.56
C GLY A 128 -13.33 8.11 -6.58
N LEU A 129 -13.94 8.61 -7.64
CA LEU A 129 -15.38 8.48 -7.89
C LEU A 129 -15.59 7.39 -8.94
N ASP A 130 -15.86 6.17 -8.48
CA ASP A 130 -16.11 5.04 -9.38
C ASP A 130 -17.31 5.31 -10.27
N SER A 131 -17.17 5.00 -11.56
CA SER A 131 -18.25 5.05 -12.58
C SER A 131 -18.81 6.44 -12.90
N VAL A 132 -18.12 7.52 -12.52
CA VAL A 132 -18.51 8.88 -12.91
C VAL A 132 -17.66 9.32 -14.10
N SER A 133 -18.28 9.50 -15.27
CA SER A 133 -17.58 10.14 -16.40
C SER A 133 -17.30 11.61 -16.06
N ARG A 134 -16.26 12.21 -16.65
CA ARG A 134 -15.95 13.63 -16.44
C ARG A 134 -17.16 14.54 -16.67
N LEU A 135 -17.88 14.34 -17.78
CA LEU A 135 -19.09 15.11 -18.09
C LEU A 135 -20.20 14.93 -17.04
N GLN A 136 -20.30 13.73 -16.47
CA GLN A 136 -21.27 13.46 -15.41
C GLN A 136 -20.84 14.11 -14.09
N PHE A 137 -19.54 14.15 -13.78
CA PHE A 137 -19.00 14.88 -12.63
C PHE A 137 -19.30 16.38 -12.72
N GLU A 138 -18.99 16.99 -13.88
CA GLU A 138 -19.27 18.40 -14.16
C GLU A 138 -20.77 18.75 -14.01
N ARG A 139 -21.67 17.85 -14.44
CA ARG A 139 -23.13 18.08 -14.38
C ARG A 139 -23.74 17.81 -13.02
N MET A 140 -23.34 16.74 -12.34
CA MET A 140 -23.96 16.32 -11.08
C MET A 140 -23.36 17.04 -9.86
N LEU A 141 -22.10 17.46 -9.93
CA LEU A 141 -21.39 18.12 -8.84
C LEU A 141 -20.73 19.44 -9.32
N PRO A 142 -21.50 20.38 -9.89
CA PRO A 142 -20.96 21.59 -10.51
C PRO A 142 -20.22 22.48 -9.50
N GLN A 143 -20.73 22.58 -8.26
CA GLN A 143 -20.09 23.36 -7.20
C GLN A 143 -18.74 22.76 -6.79
N THR A 144 -18.66 21.43 -6.68
CA THR A 144 -17.40 20.74 -6.37
C THR A 144 -16.40 20.87 -7.52
N PHE A 145 -16.85 20.75 -8.77
CA PHE A 145 -16.00 20.93 -9.93
C PHE A 145 -15.44 22.35 -10.01
N ASP A 146 -16.27 23.37 -9.76
CA ASP A 146 -15.84 24.77 -9.72
C ASP A 146 -14.85 25.01 -8.58
N TYR A 147 -15.12 24.49 -7.38
CA TYR A 147 -14.19 24.60 -6.25
C TYR A 147 -12.82 23.99 -6.57
N VAL A 148 -12.79 22.78 -7.14
CA VAL A 148 -11.54 22.11 -7.51
C VAL A 148 -10.79 22.89 -8.59
N THR A 149 -11.47 23.41 -9.60
CA THR A 149 -10.81 24.04 -10.76
C THR A 149 -10.47 25.51 -10.58
N LYS A 150 -11.22 26.25 -9.75
CA LYS A 150 -11.09 27.70 -9.59
C LYS A 150 -10.48 28.11 -8.26
N GLU A 151 -10.76 27.39 -7.18
CA GLU A 151 -10.31 27.75 -5.83
C GLU A 151 -9.04 26.98 -5.43
N LEU A 152 -8.92 25.73 -5.89
CA LEU A 152 -7.76 24.87 -5.61
C LEU A 152 -6.73 24.82 -6.76
N ASP A 153 -6.90 25.64 -7.80
CA ASP A 153 -6.08 25.64 -9.02
C ASP A 153 -5.87 24.23 -9.61
N GLY A 154 -6.91 23.39 -9.51
CA GLY A 154 -6.86 21.99 -9.91
C GLY A 154 -6.69 21.81 -11.42
N ILE A 155 -5.75 20.95 -11.80
CA ILE A 155 -5.48 20.62 -13.21
C ILE A 155 -6.40 19.49 -13.67
N VAL A 156 -7.19 19.75 -14.72
CA VAL A 156 -8.00 18.73 -15.38
C VAL A 156 -7.18 18.06 -16.48
N LEU A 157 -6.84 16.79 -16.27
CA LEU A 157 -6.16 15.97 -17.27
C LEU A 157 -7.11 15.66 -18.45
N LYS A 158 -6.59 15.77 -19.69
CA LYS A 158 -7.33 15.53 -20.94
C LYS A 158 -6.96 14.17 -21.54
#